data_AF-A0A967UKZ7-F1
#
_entry.id   AF-A0A967UKZ7-F1
#
_cell.length_a   1.000
_cell.length_b   1.000
_cell.length_c   1.000
_cell.angle_alpha   90.00
_cell.angle_beta   90.00
_cell.angle_gamma   90.00
#
_symmetry.space_group_name_H-M   'P 1'
#
loop_
_entity.id
_entity.type
_entity.pdbx_description
1 polymer ?
#
loop_
_entity_poly.entity_id
_entity_poly.type
_entity_poly.pdbx_seq_one_letter_code
_entity_poly.pdbx_strand_id
1 'polypeptide(L)' 'MPKLAKGKGNKILSIPASRLQNREEFLVDIAVVGPGEQLIVHSGKRHLNMSAADLEHYRGERGRRGNKLPR' A
#
# COMPACT_ATOMS: atom_id res chain seq x y z
N MET A 1 6.58 9.38 -7.51
CA MET A 1 7.00 8.24 -8.35
C MET A 1 7.68 8.78 -9.60
N PRO A 2 8.84 8.25 -10.03
CA PRO A 2 9.46 8.68 -11.29
C PRO A 2 8.57 8.30 -12.49
N LYS A 3 8.40 9.23 -13.43
CA LYS A 3 7.73 8.95 -14.70
C LYS A 3 8.72 8.25 -15.62
N LEU A 4 8.35 7.08 -16.15
CA LEU A 4 9.19 6.28 -17.02
C LEU A 4 8.43 5.97 -18.31
N ALA A 5 9.13 5.94 -19.43
CA ALA A 5 8.53 5.58 -20.72
C ALA A 5 8.21 4.07 -20.84
N LYS A 6 9.06 3.21 -20.25
CA LYS A 6 8.89 1.75 -20.19
C LYS A 6 9.84 1.11 -19.19
N GLY A 7 9.64 -0.17 -18.89
CA GLY A 7 10.51 -1.00 -18.05
C GLY A 7 9.83 -1.49 -16.78
N LYS A 8 10.55 -2.28 -15.97
CA LYS A 8 10.06 -2.86 -14.71
C LYS A 8 9.62 -1.82 -13.68
N GLY A 9 10.11 -0.60 -13.81
CA GLY A 9 9.78 0.50 -12.91
C GLY A 9 10.55 0.49 -11.60
N ASN A 10 10.18 1.42 -10.72
CA ASN A 10 10.80 1.60 -9.42
C ASN A 10 9.95 0.97 -8.32
N LYS A 11 10.61 0.44 -7.30
CA LYS A 11 9.94 -0.19 -6.15
C LYS A 11 9.00 0.80 -5.45
N ILE A 12 7.74 0.38 -5.24
CA ILE A 12 6.71 1.09 -4.48
C ILE A 12 6.69 0.61 -3.02
N LEU A 13 6.57 -0.71 -2.83
CA LEU A 13 6.60 -1.41 -1.54
C LEU A 13 7.68 -2.50 -1.57
N SER A 14 8.39 -2.72 -0.46
CA SER A 14 9.32 -3.85 -0.36
C SER A 14 8.61 -5.11 0.08
N ILE A 15 8.51 -6.07 -0.84
CA ILE A 15 8.03 -7.42 -0.62
C ILE A 15 9.21 -8.37 -0.84
N PRO A 16 9.51 -9.31 0.08
CA PRO A 16 10.57 -10.29 -0.11
C PRO A 16 10.36 -11.10 -1.40
N ALA A 17 11.39 -11.19 -2.25
CA ALA A 17 11.27 -11.81 -3.57
C ALA A 17 10.85 -13.29 -3.50
N SER A 18 11.36 -14.03 -2.52
CA SER A 18 10.99 -15.43 -2.28
C SER A 18 9.50 -15.59 -1.96
N ARG A 19 8.94 -14.72 -1.09
CA ARG A 19 7.51 -14.74 -0.75
C ARG A 19 6.62 -14.34 -1.91
N LEU A 20 7.07 -13.40 -2.73
CA LEU A 20 6.36 -13.01 -3.94
C LEU A 20 6.32 -14.16 -4.95
N GLN A 21 7.44 -14.86 -5.15
CA GLN A 21 7.53 -16.03 -6.01
C GLN A 21 6.60 -17.15 -5.55
N ASN A 22 6.54 -17.40 -4.24
CA ASN A 22 5.65 -18.40 -3.64
C ASN A 22 4.18 -17.96 -3.52
N ARG A 23 3.83 -16.73 -3.92
CA ARG A 23 2.50 -16.12 -3.73
C ARG A 23 2.02 -16.05 -2.28
N GLU A 24 2.96 -16.02 -1.33
CA GLU A 24 2.66 -15.88 0.11
C GLU A 24 2.39 -14.41 0.49
N GLU A 25 3.04 -13.47 -0.19
CA GLU A 25 2.93 -12.04 0.07
C GLU A 25 3.07 -11.29 -1.26
N PHE A 26 2.09 -10.48 -1.61
CA PHE A 26 2.07 -9.69 -2.84
C PHE A 26 1.20 -8.44 -2.67
N LEU A 27 1.38 -7.46 -3.57
CA LEU A 27 0.53 -6.27 -3.60
C LEU A 27 -0.87 -6.67 -4.10
N VAL A 28 -1.88 -6.46 -3.28
CA VAL A 28 -3.28 -6.79 -3.61
C VAL A 28 -3.99 -5.63 -4.30
N ASP A 29 -3.73 -4.40 -3.85
CA ASP A 29 -4.41 -3.21 -4.36
C ASP A 29 -3.50 -1.97 -4.26
N ILE A 30 -3.80 -0.96 -5.09
CA ILE A 30 -3.17 0.36 -5.06
C ILE A 30 -4.23 1.44 -5.33
N ALA A 31 -4.32 2.41 -4.43
CA ALA A 31 -5.18 3.56 -4.56
C ALA A 31 -4.38 4.86 -4.47
N VAL A 32 -4.84 5.89 -5.18
CA VAL A 32 -4.39 7.27 -5.01
C VAL A 32 -5.41 7.94 -4.12
N VAL A 33 -4.98 8.45 -2.98
CA VAL A 33 -5.84 9.17 -2.03
C VAL A 33 -5.47 10.65 -2.10
N GLY A 34 -6.44 11.48 -2.43
CA GLY A 34 -6.31 12.92 -2.50
C GLY A 34 -6.21 13.58 -1.12
N PRO A 35 -5.75 14.85 -1.05
CA PRO A 35 -5.74 15.59 0.20
C PRO A 35 -7.15 15.71 0.79
N GLY A 36 -7.32 15.33 2.05
CA GLY A 36 -8.60 15.39 2.77
C GLY A 36 -9.57 14.25 2.49
N GLU A 37 -9.24 13.33 1.57
CA GLU A 37 -10.04 12.13 1.32
C GLU A 37 -9.85 11.09 2.43
N GLN A 38 -10.86 10.22 2.57
CA GLN A 38 -10.83 9.08 3.47
C GLN A 38 -10.64 7.79 2.65
N LEU A 39 -9.92 6.83 3.23
CA LEU A 39 -9.77 5.50 2.65
C LEU A 39 -10.61 4.51 3.44
N ILE A 40 -11.55 3.84 2.76
CA ILE A 40 -12.33 2.76 3.35
C ILE A 40 -11.82 1.43 2.80
N VAL A 41 -11.24 0.61 3.66
CA VAL A 41 -10.77 -0.74 3.32
C VAL A 41 -11.84 -1.74 3.68
N HIS A 42 -12.36 -2.46 2.70
CA HIS A 42 -13.35 -3.53 2.89
C HIS A 42 -12.66 -4.89 3.04
N SER A 43 -13.04 -5.66 4.05
CA SER A 43 -12.58 -7.03 4.30
C SER A 43 -13.76 -7.91 4.69
N GLY A 44 -14.37 -8.54 3.69
CA GLY A 44 -15.61 -9.31 3.86
C GLY A 44 -16.73 -8.43 4.40
N LYS A 45 -17.24 -8.76 5.60
CA LYS A 45 -18.31 -8.00 6.28
C LYS A 45 -17.79 -6.81 7.10
N ARG A 46 -16.47 -6.68 7.28
CA ARG A 46 -15.85 -5.60 8.04
C ARG A 46 -15.35 -4.52 7.09
N HIS A 47 -15.36 -3.28 7.57
CA HIS A 47 -14.70 -2.16 6.90
C HIS A 47 -13.87 -1.39 7.92
N LEU A 48 -12.73 -0.88 7.47
CA LEU A 48 -11.88 0.03 8.22
C LEU A 48 -11.91 1.37 7.50
N ASN A 49 -12.46 2.39 8.15
CA ASN A 49 -12.39 3.77 7.65
C ASN A 49 -11.15 4.45 8.22
N MET A 50 -10.34 5.04 7.36
CA MET A 50 -9.11 5.74 7.71
C MET A 50 -9.23 7.21 7.29
N SER A 51 -9.21 8.09 8.29
CA SER A 51 -9.11 9.52 8.06
C SER A 51 -7.71 9.93 7.58
N ALA A 52 -7.56 11.16 7.10
CA ALA A 52 -6.25 11.71 6.76
C ALA A 52 -5.25 11.63 7.93
N ALA A 53 -5.71 11.83 9.17
CA ALA A 53 -4.86 11.71 10.37
C ALA A 53 -4.43 10.26 10.63
N ASP A 54 -5.32 9.28 10.41
CA ASP A 54 -4.98 7.86 10.56
C ASP A 54 -3.95 7.44 9.50
N LEU A 55 -4.08 7.95 8.27
CA LEU A 55 -3.17 7.66 7.16
C LEU A 55 -1.74 8.16 7.41
N GLU A 56 -1.54 9.23 8.19
CA GLU A 56 -0.20 9.71 8.53
C GLU A 56 0.63 8.64 9.27
N HIS A 57 -0.01 7.76 10.05
CA HIS A 57 0.69 6.65 10.72
C HIS A 57 1.23 5.59 9.75
N TYR A 58 0.68 5.50 8.54
CA TYR A 58 1.08 4.56 7.49
C TYR A 58 1.93 5.24 6.42
N ARG A 59 2.10 6.56 6.51
CA ARG A 59 2.97 7.32 5.62
C ARG A 59 4.42 6.96 5.89
N GLY A 60 5.16 6.70 4.82
CA GLY A 60 6.56 6.35 4.91
C GLY A 60 7.29 6.56 3.60
N GLU A 61 8.61 6.36 3.64
CA GLU A 61 9.43 6.44 2.45
C GLU A 61 9.04 5.37 1.43
N ARG A 62 9.12 5.74 0.15
CA ARG A 62 8.89 4.81 -0.97
C ARG A 62 9.83 3.62 -0.89
N GLY A 63 9.30 2.42 -1.14
CA GLY A 63 10.07 1.19 -1.16
C GLY A 63 10.30 0.58 0.21
N ARG A 64 9.75 1.16 1.29
CA ARG A 64 9.62 0.49 2.60
C ARG A 64 8.56 -0.60 2.54
N ARG A 65 8.51 -1.45 3.57
CA ARG A 65 7.52 -2.53 3.67
C ARG A 65 6.11 -2.04 4.07
N GLY A 66 6.02 -0.85 4.65
CA GLY A 66 4.77 -0.32 5.22
C GLY A 66 4.47 -0.91 6.60
N ASN A 67 3.51 -0.28 7.29
CA ASN A 67 3.00 -0.73 8.59
C ASN A 67 1.78 -1.63 8.40
N LYS A 68 1.61 -2.62 9.28
CA LYS A 68 0.44 -3.50 9.24
C LYS A 68 -0.80 -2.74 9.67
N LEU A 69 -1.90 -2.95 8.96
CA LEU A 69 -3.21 -2.48 9.40
C LEU A 69 -3.62 -3.18 10.71
N PRO A 70 -4.42 -2.51 11.57
CA PRO A 70 -5.01 -3.13 12.74
C PRO A 70 -5.93 -4.30 12.34
N ARG A 71 -6.13 -5.22 13.27
CA ARG A 71 -6.92 -6.45 13.07
C ARG A 71 -8.44 -6.25 13.17
#